data_AF-A0A1A7XDT5-F1
#
_entry.id   AF-A0A1A7XDT5-F1
#
_cell.length_a   1.000
_cell.length_b   1.000
_cell.length_c   1.000
_cell.angle_alpha   90.00
_cell.angle_beta   90.00
_cell.angle_gamma   90.00
#
_symmetry.space_group_name_H-M   'P 1'
#
loop_
_entity.id
_entity.type
_entity.pdbx_description
1 polymer ?
#
loop_
_entity_poly.entity_id
_entity_poly.type
_entity_poly.pdbx_seq_one_letter_code
_entity_poly.pdbx_strand_id
1 'polypeptide(L)'
;FPCMQCQTASDFGWCCCLPMCDHCFVVSCNLRSGIRERYGIPGSNCDDCCKIMWCYTCVWCQMNRELKIRNRQSQSATTVVVTQVASG
;
A
#
# COMPACT_ATOMS: atom_id res chain seq x y z
N PHE A 1 10.26 -6.36 -9.69
CA PHE A 1 9.97 -4.92 -9.54
C PHE A 1 10.27 -4.47 -8.11
N PRO A 2 11.55 -4.47 -7.68
CA PRO A 2 11.91 -4.29 -6.28
C PRO A 2 11.54 -2.91 -5.72
N CYS A 3 11.74 -1.85 -6.51
CA CYS A 3 11.47 -0.48 -6.11
C CYS A 3 9.98 -0.23 -5.82
N MET A 4 9.12 -0.82 -6.64
CA MET A 4 7.68 -0.72 -6.48
C MET A 4 7.20 -1.45 -5.23
N GLN A 5 7.72 -2.65 -4.96
CA GLN A 5 7.36 -3.43 -3.78
C GLN A 5 7.81 -2.73 -2.49
N CYS A 6 9.02 -2.20 -2.50
CA CYS A 6 9.57 -1.34 -1.45
C CYS A 6 8.67 -0.13 -1.19
N GLN A 7 8.27 0.59 -2.25
CA GLN A 7 7.37 1.74 -2.12
C GLN A 7 6.02 1.34 -1.52
N THR A 8 5.39 0.27 -2.02
CA THR A 8 4.09 -0.21 -1.51
C THR A 8 4.20 -0.67 -0.05
N ALA A 9 5.30 -1.30 0.35
CA ALA A 9 5.55 -1.65 1.75
C ALA A 9 5.72 -0.41 2.64
N SER A 10 6.51 0.57 2.19
CA SER A 10 6.71 1.84 2.88
C SER A 10 5.41 2.64 3.01
N ASP A 11 4.61 2.70 1.95
CA ASP A 11 3.29 3.34 1.91
C ASP A 11 2.30 2.64 2.86
N PHE A 12 2.48 1.35 3.12
CA PHE A 12 1.71 0.61 4.14
C PHE A 12 2.29 0.75 5.57
N GLY A 13 3.49 1.34 5.72
CA GLY A 13 4.19 1.48 7.01
C GLY A 13 4.99 0.23 7.42
N TRP A 14 5.34 -0.64 6.47
CA TRP A 14 6.24 -1.77 6.69
C TRP A 14 7.67 -1.43 6.27
N CYS A 15 8.65 -2.18 6.78
CA CYS A 15 10.02 -2.03 6.32
C CYS A 15 10.14 -2.42 4.84
N CYS A 16 10.85 -1.59 4.08
CA CYS A 16 11.11 -1.70 2.65
C CYS A 16 11.64 -3.07 2.19
N CYS A 17 12.30 -3.81 3.08
CA CYS A 17 12.91 -5.10 2.80
C CYS A 17 11.98 -6.30 3.05
N LEU A 18 10.84 -6.12 3.74
CA LEU A 18 9.89 -7.22 3.97
C LEU A 18 9.46 -7.93 2.68
N PRO A 19 9.12 -7.21 1.58
CA PRO A 19 8.78 -7.84 0.31
C PRO A 19 9.89 -8.68 -0.31
N MET A 20 11.16 -8.45 0.08
CA MET A 20 12.31 -9.22 -0.41
C MET A 20 12.44 -10.57 0.29
N CYS A 21 11.80 -10.73 1.47
CA CYS A 21 11.74 -11.99 2.20
C CYS A 21 10.51 -12.84 1.84
N ASP A 22 9.79 -12.51 0.75
CA ASP A 22 8.54 -13.17 0.37
C ASP A 22 8.73 -14.63 -0.07
N HIS A 23 8.83 -15.54 0.89
CA HIS A 23 8.83 -16.98 0.66
C HIS A 23 7.39 -17.48 0.51
N CYS A 24 7.12 -18.26 -0.55
CA CYS A 24 5.78 -18.81 -0.84
C CYS A 24 4.65 -17.75 -0.90
N PHE A 25 4.95 -16.51 -1.28
CA PHE A 25 3.96 -15.42 -1.40
C PHE A 25 3.28 -15.00 -0.07
N VAL A 26 3.82 -15.44 1.07
CA VAL A 26 3.23 -15.19 2.39
C VAL A 26 3.23 -13.70 2.74
N VAL A 27 4.32 -12.99 2.46
CA VAL A 27 4.42 -11.54 2.69
C VAL A 27 3.46 -10.79 1.78
N SER A 28 3.38 -11.20 0.50
CA SER A 28 2.43 -10.63 -0.46
C SER A 28 0.96 -10.83 -0.03
N CYS A 29 0.58 -12.05 0.40
CA CYS A 29 -0.77 -12.34 0.90
C CYS A 29 -1.06 -11.56 2.20
N ASN A 30 -0.11 -11.48 3.13
CA ASN A 30 -0.28 -10.72 4.38
C ASN A 30 -0.43 -9.21 4.14
N LEU A 31 0.41 -8.64 3.27
CA LEU A 31 0.32 -7.22 2.94
C LEU A 31 -1.05 -6.90 2.32
N ARG A 32 -1.52 -7.74 1.39
CA ARG A 32 -2.83 -7.56 0.76
C ARG A 32 -3.97 -7.72 1.76
N SER A 33 -3.90 -8.71 2.63
CA SER A 33 -4.90 -8.93 3.68
C SER A 33 -4.97 -7.75 4.64
N GLY A 34 -3.81 -7.24 5.08
CA GLY A 34 -3.72 -6.05 5.92
C GLY A 34 -4.25 -4.79 5.23
N ILE A 35 -4.04 -4.61 3.92
CA ILE A 35 -4.67 -3.52 3.16
C ILE A 35 -6.19 -3.66 3.21
N ARG A 36 -6.73 -4.85 2.95
CA ARG A 36 -8.18 -5.07 3.00
C ARG A 36 -8.76 -4.81 4.38
N GLU A 37 -8.09 -5.30 5.43
CA GLU A 37 -8.50 -5.10 6.82
C GLU A 37 -8.51 -3.60 7.19
N ARG A 38 -7.44 -2.88 6.87
CA ARG A 38 -7.34 -1.43 7.15
C ARG A 38 -8.41 -0.60 6.46
N TYR A 39 -8.91 -1.06 5.32
CA TYR A 39 -9.88 -0.29 4.53
C TYR A 39 -11.26 -0.97 4.43
N GLY A 40 -11.54 -2.00 5.23
CA GLY A 40 -12.83 -2.68 5.27
C GLY A 40 -13.25 -3.36 3.95
N ILE A 41 -12.30 -3.83 3.13
CA ILE A 41 -12.61 -4.52 1.89
C ILE A 41 -12.90 -6.01 2.19
N PRO A 42 -14.08 -6.55 1.81
CA PRO A 42 -14.38 -7.97 2.02
C PRO A 42 -13.52 -8.86 1.11
N GLY A 43 -13.02 -9.97 1.66
CA GLY A 43 -12.35 -11.02 0.90
C GLY A 43 -11.71 -12.10 1.78
N SER A 44 -11.18 -13.15 1.16
CA SER A 44 -10.51 -14.27 1.83
C SER A 44 -9.02 -14.33 1.50
N ASN A 45 -8.20 -14.76 2.46
CA ASN A 45 -6.76 -14.97 2.27
C ASN A 45 -6.45 -16.01 1.18
N CYS A 46 -7.30 -17.03 1.04
CA CYS A 46 -7.11 -18.08 0.04
C CYS A 46 -7.28 -17.53 -1.38
N ASP A 47 -8.29 -16.69 -1.58
CA ASP A 47 -8.56 -16.00 -2.84
C ASP A 47 -7.46 -15.00 -3.20
N ASP A 48 -6.83 -14.34 -2.22
CA ASP A 48 -5.68 -13.48 -2.47
C ASP A 48 -4.48 -14.28 -2.95
N CYS A 49 -4.17 -15.41 -2.31
CA CYS A 49 -3.05 -16.23 -2.74
C CYS A 49 -3.31 -16.82 -4.13
N CYS A 50 -4.54 -17.22 -4.47
CA CYS A 50 -4.90 -17.60 -5.84
C CYS A 50 -4.67 -16.46 -6.86
N LYS A 51 -5.03 -15.21 -6.52
CA LYS A 51 -4.81 -14.03 -7.38
C LYS A 51 -3.33 -13.71 -7.56
N ILE A 52 -2.54 -13.85 -6.50
CA ILE A 52 -1.09 -13.65 -6.52
C ILE A 52 -0.42 -14.72 -7.40
N MET A 53 -0.86 -15.97 -7.29
CA MET A 53 -0.40 -17.08 -8.15
C MET A 53 -0.75 -16.86 -9.62
N TRP A 54 -1.91 -16.27 -9.92
CA TRP A 54 -2.34 -16.01 -11.29
C TRP A 54 -1.58 -14.86 -11.96
N CYS A 55 -1.51 -13.69 -11.31
CA CYS A 55 -0.72 -12.56 -11.79
C CYS A 55 -0.14 -11.75 -10.62
N TYR A 56 1.07 -12.12 -10.21
CA TYR A 56 1.82 -11.46 -9.15
C TYR A 56 1.97 -9.94 -9.39
N THR A 57 2.42 -9.55 -10.59
CA THR A 57 2.64 -8.14 -10.93
C THR A 57 1.35 -7.32 -10.90
N CYS A 58 0.24 -7.87 -11.42
CA CYS A 58 -1.05 -7.18 -11.45
C CYS A 58 -1.56 -6.90 -10.04
N VAL A 59 -1.41 -7.86 -9.13
CA VAL A 59 -1.82 -7.75 -7.73
C VAL A 59 -1.02 -6.66 -7.02
N TRP A 60 0.31 -6.64 -7.21
CA TRP A 60 1.15 -5.57 -6.68
C TRP A 60 0.79 -4.20 -7.26
N CYS A 61 0.48 -4.12 -8.56
CA CYS A 61 0.03 -2.88 -9.21
C CYS A 61 -1.27 -2.36 -8.59
N GLN A 62 -2.23 -3.27 -8.35
CA GLN A 62 -3.47 -2.94 -7.68
C GLN A 62 -3.21 -2.41 -6.26
N MET A 63 -2.43 -3.13 -5.45
CA MET A 63 -2.11 -2.73 -4.07
C MET A 63 -1.41 -1.38 -4.00
N ASN A 64 -0.41 -1.15 -4.86
CA ASN A 64 0.31 0.11 -4.96
C ASN A 64 -0.64 1.26 -5.34
N ARG A 65 -1.56 1.03 -6.27
CA ARG A 65 -2.54 2.04 -6.69
C ARG A 65 -3.52 2.35 -5.57
N GLU A 66 -4.04 1.34 -4.88
CA GLU A 66 -4.97 1.51 -3.77
C GLU A 66 -4.33 2.29 -2.63
N LEU A 67 -3.08 1.96 -2.26
CA LEU A 67 -2.34 2.72 -1.25
C LEU A 67 -2.05 4.15 -1.70
N LYS A 68 -1.63 4.39 -2.94
CA LYS A 68 -1.39 5.75 -3.44
C LYS A 68 -2.65 6.62 -3.42
N ILE A 69 -3.80 6.07 -3.81
CA ILE A 69 -5.08 6.79 -3.81
C ILE A 69 -5.46 7.16 -2.36
N ARG A 70 -5.33 6.21 -1.44
CA ARG A 70 -5.81 6.38 -0.06
C ARG A 70 -4.82 7.13 0.85
N ASN A 71 -3.51 7.01 0.64
CA ASN A 71 -2.51 7.86 1.28
C ASN A 71 -2.61 9.32 0.81
N ARG A 72 -2.91 9.58 -0.47
CA ARG A 72 -3.18 10.96 -0.93
C ARG A 72 -4.40 11.57 -0.23
N GLN A 73 -5.43 10.76 0.06
CA GLN A 73 -6.58 11.22 0.86
C GLN A 73 -6.19 11.57 2.31
N SER A 74 -5.23 10.84 2.91
CA SER A 74 -4.70 11.19 4.26
C SER A 74 -3.74 12.39 4.26
N GLN A 75 -2.97 12.61 3.18
CA GLN A 75 -2.04 13.75 3.08
C GLN A 75 -2.72 15.08 2.72
N SER A 76 -3.88 15.05 2.07
CA SER A 76 -4.60 16.27 1.66
C SER A 76 -5.24 17.05 2.83
N ALA A 77 -5.24 16.51 4.05
CA ALA A 77 -5.80 17.16 5.24
C ALA A 77 -4.83 18.08 5.99
N THR A 78 -3.62 18.33 5.46
CA THR A 78 -2.71 19.35 6.00
C THR A 78 -2.77 20.60 5.11
N THR A 79 -3.88 21.35 5.18
CA THR A 79 -3.88 22.73 4.67
C THR A 79 -3.01 23.57 5.60
N VAL A 80 -1.74 23.74 5.24
CA VAL A 80 -0.89 24.78 5.83
C VAL A 80 -1.47 26.14 5.45
N VAL A 81 -2.28 26.72 6.33
CA VAL A 81 -2.70 28.12 6.22
C VAL A 81 -1.47 28.98 6.51
N VAL A 82 -0.75 29.38 5.47
CA VAL A 82 0.33 30.36 5.60
C VAL A 82 -0.33 31.74 5.69
N THR A 83 -0.55 32.24 6.91
CA THR A 83 -0.93 33.64 7.12
C THR A 83 0.27 34.52 6.77
N GLN A 84 0.17 35.26 5.66
CA GLN A 84 1.14 36.30 5.31
C GLN A 84 0.86 37.54 6.19
N VAL A 85 1.76 37.88 7.13
CA VAL A 85 1.74 39.18 7.82
C VAL A 85 2.39 40.21 6.88
N ALA A 86 1.58 41.14 6.38
CA ALA A 86 2.07 42.35 5.73
C ALA A 86 2.39 43.38 6.82
N SER A 87 3.67 43.64 7.04
CA SER A 87 4.13 44.80 7.83
C SER A 87 4.26 45.98 6.88
N GLY A 88 3.48 47.04 7.15
CA GLY A 88 3.60 48.35 6.50
C GLY A 88 4.74 49.19 7.03
#